data_AF-A0A2R7T577-F1
#
_entry.id   AF-A0A2R7T577-F1
#
_cell.length_a   1.000
_cell.length_b   1.000
_cell.length_c   1.000
_cell.angle_alpha   90.00
_cell.angle_beta   90.00
_cell.angle_gamma   90.00
#
_symmetry.space_group_name_H-M   'P 1'
#
loop_
_entity.id
_entity.type
_entity.pdbx_description
1 polymer ?
#
loop_
_entity_poly.entity_id
_entity_poly.type
_entity_poly.pdbx_seq_one_letter_code
_entity_poly.pdbx_strand_id
1 'polypeptide(L)'
;MTTRNRATLKQFFEEGRRPASDHFGDLIDSMLNMSDEGFRKTPENGFEVTSEAALLSFYREQNSQDPIWSMGFGGDNNHLLLRAGDGRGKKAPPPVLALDLDGRVGIGTAQPRQALDVRGVLAAQGRQGEMRRHTPEGEPLLADGKWRALTGPLQGCQALEITAGAGYPETGRFALMHGVAMNAYNPLPGWLAWMSRRTRIRCQHAWYGQRCDRLQLRWTGGSGRHASYQLEIRTQCDYGGDRVIQASVTTLWHDPHMAAGAQP
;
A
#
# COMPACT_ATOMS: atom_id res chain seq x y z
N MET A 1 37.08 6.04 23.14
CA MET A 1 37.57 4.80 22.51
C MET A 1 39.06 4.94 22.24
N THR A 2 39.87 4.11 22.88
CA THR A 2 41.31 4.05 22.69
C THR A 2 41.62 3.60 21.26
N THR A 3 42.27 4.46 20.49
CA THR A 3 42.52 4.37 19.05
C THR A 3 43.64 3.39 18.66
N ARG A 4 43.92 2.37 19.49
CA ARG A 4 45.00 1.41 19.24
C ARG A 4 44.47 0.19 18.51
N ASN A 5 45.07 -0.14 17.37
CA ASN A 5 44.65 -1.30 16.60
C ASN A 5 45.00 -2.61 17.34
N ARG A 6 44.31 -3.71 16.98
CA ARG A 6 44.48 -5.02 17.63
C ARG A 6 45.90 -5.57 17.52
N ALA A 7 46.66 -5.19 16.49
CA ALA A 7 48.05 -5.62 16.34
C ALA A 7 48.95 -4.99 17.40
N THR A 8 48.77 -3.69 17.68
CA THR A 8 49.47 -2.99 18.76
C THR A 8 49.09 -3.54 20.13
N LEU A 9 47.81 -3.82 20.37
CA LEU A 9 47.37 -4.39 21.66
C LEU A 9 48.02 -5.75 21.93
N LYS A 10 48.11 -6.62 20.91
CA LYS A 10 48.71 -7.96 21.05
C LYS A 10 50.17 -7.94 21.52
N GLN A 11 50.96 -6.93 21.12
CA GLN A 11 52.38 -6.82 21.51
C GLN A 11 52.57 -6.66 23.03
N PHE A 12 51.59 -6.09 23.74
CA PHE A 12 51.67 -5.92 25.19
C PHE A 12 51.48 -7.22 25.97
N PHE A 13 50.93 -8.26 25.33
CA PHE A 13 50.56 -9.54 25.94
C PHE A 13 51.35 -10.73 25.37
N GLU A 14 52.48 -10.48 24.69
CA GLU A 14 53.38 -11.53 24.23
C GLU A 14 54.08 -12.25 25.39
N GLU A 15 54.58 -13.46 25.12
CA GLU A 15 55.29 -14.27 26.10
C GLU A 15 56.48 -13.51 26.71
N GLY A 16 56.57 -13.52 28.05
CA GLY A 16 57.60 -12.82 28.80
C GLY A 16 57.35 -11.31 28.99
N ARG A 17 56.30 -10.72 28.40
CA ARG A 17 55.88 -9.34 28.71
C ARG A 17 55.11 -9.29 30.02
N ARG A 18 55.19 -8.14 30.72
CA ARG A 18 54.38 -7.82 31.90
C ARG A 18 53.44 -6.65 31.54
N PRO A 19 52.19 -6.92 31.15
CA PRO A 19 51.23 -5.86 30.86
C PRO A 19 50.96 -5.02 32.12
N ALA A 20 50.83 -3.70 31.96
CA ALA A 20 50.44 -2.79 33.03
C ALA A 20 48.91 -2.68 33.10
N SER A 21 48.38 -2.10 34.19
CA SER A 21 46.93 -1.87 34.37
C SER A 21 46.29 -1.20 33.16
N ASP A 22 46.94 -0.19 32.58
CA ASP A 22 46.43 0.53 31.41
C ASP A 22 46.28 -0.36 30.17
N HIS A 23 47.15 -1.37 30.00
CA HIS A 23 47.04 -2.33 28.89
C HIS A 23 45.80 -3.23 29.04
N PHE A 24 45.41 -3.55 30.28
CA PHE A 24 44.17 -4.28 30.54
C PHE A 24 42.94 -3.39 30.31
N GLY A 25 43.02 -2.10 30.70
CA GLY A 25 41.98 -1.11 30.39
C GLY A 25 41.75 -0.98 28.88
N ASP A 26 42.83 -0.79 28.10
CA ASP A 26 42.77 -0.75 26.64
C ASP A 26 42.13 -2.00 26.03
N LEU A 27 42.43 -3.18 26.58
CA LEU A 27 41.87 -4.44 26.12
C LEU A 27 40.36 -4.51 26.40
N ILE A 28 39.94 -4.15 27.62
CA ILE A 28 38.53 -4.15 28.05
C ILE A 28 37.73 -3.17 27.20
N ASP A 29 38.23 -1.94 27.01
CA ASP A 29 37.60 -0.90 26.20
C ASP A 29 37.55 -1.26 24.70
N SER A 30 38.38 -2.22 24.25
CA SER A 30 38.38 -2.73 22.88
C SER A 30 37.45 -3.93 22.68
N MET A 31 36.82 -4.45 23.74
CA MET A 31 35.83 -5.53 23.64
C MET A 31 34.43 -4.96 23.47
N LEU A 32 33.60 -5.64 22.68
CA LEU A 32 32.19 -5.26 22.53
C LEU A 32 31.42 -5.66 23.79
N ASN A 33 30.82 -4.69 24.47
CA ASN A 33 29.94 -4.95 25.62
C ASN A 33 28.46 -4.77 25.24
N MET A 34 27.69 -5.86 25.27
CA MET A 34 26.27 -5.86 24.89
C MET A 34 25.39 -4.96 25.79
N SER A 35 25.75 -4.72 27.05
CA SER A 35 24.99 -3.81 27.93
C SER A 35 25.22 -2.35 27.59
N ASP A 36 26.43 -2.02 27.12
CA ASP A 36 26.88 -0.63 27.00
C ASP A 36 26.75 -0.12 25.56
N GLU A 37 26.82 -1.02 24.58
CA GLU A 37 26.81 -0.69 23.14
C GLU A 37 25.40 -0.65 22.52
N GLY A 38 24.35 -0.92 23.32
CA GLY A 38 22.96 -0.82 22.85
C GLY A 38 22.53 -1.92 21.87
N PHE A 39 23.28 -3.01 21.71
CA PHE A 39 22.85 -4.17 20.94
C PHE A 39 22.92 -5.47 21.75
N ARG A 40 21.88 -6.29 21.66
CA ARG A 40 21.86 -7.62 22.28
C ARG A 40 21.10 -8.62 21.43
N LYS A 41 21.36 -9.92 21.65
CA LYS A 41 20.62 -11.00 20.98
C LYS A 41 19.91 -11.86 22.01
N THR A 42 18.59 -11.98 21.89
CA THR A 42 17.76 -12.82 22.76
C THR A 42 16.99 -13.84 21.92
N PRO A 43 16.62 -15.01 22.47
CA PRO A 43 15.72 -15.95 21.82
C PRO A 43 14.35 -15.33 21.47
N GLU A 44 13.85 -14.41 22.30
CA GLU A 44 12.51 -13.83 22.18
C GLU A 44 12.43 -12.74 21.10
N ASN A 45 13.42 -11.84 21.03
CA ASN A 45 13.35 -10.66 20.17
C ASN A 45 14.38 -10.66 19.02
N GLY A 46 15.25 -11.68 18.95
CA GLY A 46 16.31 -11.72 17.94
C GLY A 46 17.38 -10.68 18.21
N PHE A 47 17.80 -9.93 17.18
CA PHE A 47 18.82 -8.87 17.30
C PHE A 47 18.16 -7.55 17.68
N GLU A 48 18.40 -7.11 18.90
CA GLU A 48 17.85 -5.90 19.48
C GLU A 48 18.84 -4.76 19.31
N VAL A 49 18.35 -3.58 18.91
CA VAL A 49 19.13 -2.36 18.75
C VAL A 49 18.45 -1.24 19.52
N THR A 50 19.19 -0.58 20.40
CA THR A 50 18.78 0.57 21.20
C THR A 50 19.68 1.74 20.84
N SER A 51 19.10 2.81 20.32
CA SER A 51 19.80 4.04 19.96
C SER A 51 18.81 5.20 20.00
N GLU A 52 19.29 6.41 20.30
CA GLU A 52 18.45 7.61 20.35
C GLU A 52 18.03 8.10 18.96
N ALA A 53 18.84 7.84 17.92
CA ALA A 53 18.57 8.37 16.58
C ALA A 53 19.04 7.43 15.46
N ALA A 54 20.35 7.20 15.33
CA ALA A 54 20.90 6.41 14.23
C ALA A 54 21.03 4.93 14.63
N LEU A 55 20.52 4.03 13.79
CA LEU A 55 20.52 2.58 14.03
C LEU A 55 21.60 1.87 13.19
N LEU A 56 21.59 2.11 11.86
CA LEU A 56 22.59 1.55 10.95
C LEU A 56 23.06 2.62 9.97
N SER A 57 24.36 2.60 9.67
CA SER A 57 24.97 3.47 8.66
C SER A 57 25.87 2.65 7.75
N PHE A 58 25.74 2.87 6.44
CA PHE A 58 26.47 2.14 5.42
C PHE A 58 27.47 3.08 4.75
N TYR A 59 28.73 2.69 4.71
CA TYR A 59 29.82 3.46 4.11
C TYR A 59 30.43 2.65 2.97
N ARG A 60 30.89 3.35 1.92
CA ARG A 60 31.66 2.71 0.85
C ARG A 60 33.15 2.60 1.19
N GLU A 61 33.68 3.60 1.88
CA GLU A 61 35.08 3.70 2.27
C GLU A 61 35.21 3.75 3.79
N GLN A 62 36.22 3.08 4.34
CA GLN A 62 36.44 2.95 5.79
C GLN A 62 36.59 4.28 6.54
N ASN A 63 37.04 5.34 5.86
CA ASN A 63 37.32 6.64 6.46
C ASN A 63 36.37 7.74 5.96
N SER A 64 35.27 7.37 5.30
CA SER A 64 34.27 8.35 4.88
C SER A 64 33.57 8.95 6.10
N GLN A 65 33.43 10.28 6.11
CA GLN A 65 32.69 11.00 7.15
C GLN A 65 31.17 10.91 6.93
N ASP A 66 30.74 10.69 5.69
CA ASP A 66 29.33 10.64 5.33
C ASP A 66 28.91 9.20 4.92
N PRO A 67 27.82 8.66 5.49
CA PRO A 67 27.27 7.39 5.05
C PRO A 67 26.53 7.54 3.72
N ILE A 68 26.65 6.53 2.84
CA ILE A 68 25.89 6.45 1.59
C ILE A 68 24.41 6.09 1.83
N TRP A 69 24.13 5.39 2.93
CA TRP A 69 22.78 5.08 3.41
C TRP A 69 22.76 5.08 4.92
N SER A 70 21.64 5.50 5.51
CA SER A 70 21.44 5.44 6.96
C SER A 70 20.01 5.01 7.29
N MET A 71 19.88 4.20 8.34
CA MET A 71 18.63 3.82 8.97
C MET A 71 18.59 4.40 10.39
N GLY A 72 17.48 5.00 10.78
CA GLY A 72 17.32 5.60 12.11
C GLY A 72 15.90 6.04 12.39
N PHE A 73 15.66 6.57 13.58
CA PHE A 73 14.36 7.09 13.99
C PHE A 73 14.11 8.52 13.50
N GLY A 74 12.86 8.84 13.21
CA GLY A 74 12.39 10.14 12.72
C GLY A 74 12.13 11.18 13.80
N GLY A 75 13.03 11.30 14.79
CA GLY A 75 12.79 12.13 15.98
C GLY A 75 11.62 11.59 16.81
N ASP A 76 10.81 12.49 17.36
CA ASP A 76 9.77 12.19 18.35
C ASP A 76 8.63 11.27 17.85
N ASN A 77 8.48 11.12 16.53
CA ASN A 77 7.39 10.32 15.97
C ASN A 77 7.70 8.81 15.95
N ASN A 78 8.92 8.39 16.34
CA ASN A 78 9.36 6.98 16.35
C ASN A 78 9.22 6.25 15.00
N HIS A 79 9.10 6.98 13.89
CA HIS A 79 9.07 6.38 12.56
C HIS A 79 10.45 5.80 12.23
N LEU A 80 10.50 4.61 11.63
CA LEU A 80 11.74 4.05 11.09
C LEU A 80 11.99 4.66 9.72
N LEU A 81 13.13 5.33 9.57
CA LEU A 81 13.49 6.05 8.36
C LEU A 81 14.72 5.43 7.70
N LEU A 82 14.63 5.14 6.41
CA LEU A 82 15.76 4.83 5.56
C LEU A 82 16.06 6.02 4.65
N ARG A 83 17.32 6.44 4.65
CA ARG A 83 17.79 7.63 3.93
C ARG A 83 18.95 7.27 3.04
N ALA A 84 18.95 7.80 1.82
CA ALA A 84 20.14 7.87 0.99
C ALA A 84 20.98 9.07 1.42
N GLY A 85 22.31 8.95 1.36
CA GLY A 85 23.24 10.03 1.63
C GLY A 85 24.24 10.24 0.49
N ASP A 86 24.43 11.50 0.11
CA ASP A 86 25.72 12.03 -0.35
C ASP A 86 26.14 13.35 0.36
N GLY A 87 25.41 13.76 1.41
CA GLY A 87 25.90 14.63 2.51
C GLY A 87 26.38 16.06 2.23
N ARG A 88 26.51 16.54 0.98
CA ARG A 88 27.04 17.89 0.69
C ARG A 88 26.12 19.07 1.08
N GLY A 89 25.06 18.85 1.85
CA GLY A 89 24.07 19.88 2.22
C GLY A 89 23.65 19.82 3.69
N LYS A 90 23.58 21.00 4.33
CA LYS A 90 23.23 21.22 5.75
C LYS A 90 21.82 20.79 6.19
N LYS A 91 21.01 20.18 5.32
CA LYS A 91 19.66 19.70 5.63
C LYS A 91 19.46 18.31 5.05
N ALA A 92 19.15 17.33 5.91
CA ALA A 92 18.88 15.97 5.46
C ALA A 92 17.69 15.97 4.48
N PRO A 93 17.80 15.29 3.31
CA PRO A 93 16.69 15.15 2.38
C PRO A 93 15.53 14.38 3.04
N PRO A 94 14.31 14.42 2.46
CA PRO A 94 13.24 13.50 2.85
C PRO A 94 13.72 12.05 2.85
N PRO A 95 13.21 11.18 3.73
CA PRO A 95 13.59 9.78 3.73
C PRO A 95 13.13 9.12 2.42
N VAL A 96 13.91 8.16 1.95
CA VAL A 96 13.54 7.34 0.79
C VAL A 96 12.37 6.44 1.16
N LEU A 97 12.44 5.84 2.35
CA LEU A 97 11.38 5.00 2.94
C LEU A 97 11.15 5.44 4.39
N ALA A 98 9.88 5.54 4.78
CA ALA A 98 9.44 5.72 6.15
C ALA A 98 8.42 4.63 6.50
N LEU A 99 8.56 4.03 7.68
CA LEU A 99 7.58 3.15 8.28
C LEU A 99 7.13 3.78 9.58
N ASP A 100 5.83 3.96 9.77
CA ASP A 100 5.29 4.46 11.04
C ASP A 100 4.67 3.35 11.89
N LEU A 101 4.31 3.73 13.12
CA LEU A 101 3.71 2.81 14.10
C LEU A 101 2.26 2.42 13.76
N ASP A 102 1.61 3.13 12.85
CA ASP A 102 0.28 2.78 12.34
C ASP A 102 0.36 1.77 11.16
N GLY A 103 1.57 1.34 10.79
CA GLY A 103 1.80 0.41 9.69
C GLY A 103 1.76 1.04 8.29
N ARG A 104 1.83 2.37 8.19
CA ARG A 104 1.86 3.09 6.91
C ARG A 104 3.27 3.16 6.36
N VAL A 105 3.37 3.14 5.03
CA VAL A 105 4.61 3.21 4.28
C VAL A 105 4.69 4.52 3.51
N GLY A 106 5.71 5.33 3.79
CA GLY A 106 6.03 6.54 3.05
C GLY A 106 7.19 6.32 2.09
N ILE A 107 7.04 6.69 0.82
CA ILE A 107 8.14 6.78 -0.15
C ILE A 107 8.39 8.24 -0.47
N GLY A 108 9.57 8.77 -0.12
CA GLY A 108 9.89 10.19 -0.26
C GLY A 108 9.19 11.12 0.73
N THR A 109 8.53 10.57 1.77
CA THR A 109 7.85 11.33 2.83
C THR A 109 8.10 10.68 4.19
N ALA A 110 8.33 11.49 5.22
CA ALA A 110 8.50 11.02 6.59
C ALA A 110 7.16 10.86 7.34
N GLN A 111 6.08 11.42 6.81
CA GLN A 111 4.76 11.45 7.44
C GLN A 111 3.74 10.91 6.43
N PRO A 112 3.68 9.58 6.23
CA PRO A 112 2.68 9.00 5.33
C PRO A 112 1.27 9.27 5.86
N ARG A 113 0.36 9.66 4.97
CA ARG A 113 -1.05 9.94 5.32
C ARG A 113 -2.00 8.83 4.90
N GLN A 114 -1.51 7.86 4.13
CA GLN A 114 -2.23 6.71 3.61
C GLN A 114 -1.40 5.45 3.87
N ALA A 115 -2.01 4.27 3.74
CA ALA A 115 -1.31 2.99 3.90
C ALA A 115 -0.02 2.90 3.06
N LEU A 116 -0.06 3.44 1.84
CA LEU A 116 1.11 3.72 1.01
C LEU A 116 1.02 5.16 0.51
N ASP A 117 1.96 6.01 0.90
CA ASP A 117 2.05 7.42 0.49
C ASP A 117 3.35 7.65 -0.31
N VAL A 118 3.21 7.88 -1.61
CA VAL A 118 4.34 8.08 -2.52
C VAL A 118 4.42 9.55 -2.90
N ARG A 119 5.45 10.25 -2.43
CA ARG A 119 5.78 11.61 -2.86
C ARG A 119 6.60 11.57 -4.15
N GLY A 120 5.95 11.27 -5.27
CA GLY A 120 6.60 11.19 -6.58
C GLY A 120 5.70 10.58 -7.65
N VAL A 121 6.34 9.99 -8.67
CA VAL A 121 5.65 9.28 -9.76
C VAL A 121 5.67 7.78 -9.48
N LEU A 122 4.51 7.12 -9.59
CA LEU A 122 4.40 5.67 -9.52
C LEU A 122 4.41 5.07 -10.93
N ALA A 123 5.39 4.21 -11.21
CA ALA A 123 5.34 3.31 -12.37
C ALA A 123 4.88 1.92 -11.91
N ALA A 124 3.88 1.34 -12.56
CA ALA A 124 3.32 0.04 -12.23
C ALA A 124 3.02 -0.77 -13.49
N GLN A 125 3.29 -2.09 -13.46
CA GLN A 125 2.92 -3.00 -14.54
C GLN A 125 1.40 -3.22 -14.64
N GLY A 126 0.69 -3.06 -13.53
CA GLY A 126 -0.76 -3.17 -13.46
C GLY A 126 -1.29 -2.67 -12.13
N ARG A 127 -2.61 -2.46 -12.07
CA ARG A 127 -3.35 -2.14 -10.85
C ARG A 127 -4.61 -2.99 -10.83
N GLN A 128 -4.83 -3.67 -9.72
CA GLN A 128 -5.99 -4.53 -9.50
C GLN A 128 -6.68 -4.07 -8.22
N GLY A 129 -7.94 -3.68 -8.33
CA GLY A 129 -8.84 -3.57 -7.19
C GLY A 129 -9.28 -4.94 -6.69
N GLU A 130 -10.22 -4.95 -5.76
CA GLU A 130 -10.76 -6.18 -5.22
C GLU A 130 -11.39 -7.05 -6.32
N MET A 131 -10.89 -8.28 -6.46
CA MET A 131 -11.38 -9.21 -7.47
C MET A 131 -12.69 -9.87 -7.00
N ARG A 132 -13.73 -9.74 -7.81
CA ARG A 132 -15.07 -10.26 -7.60
C ARG A 132 -15.39 -11.29 -8.67
N ARG A 133 -15.72 -12.50 -8.20
CA ARG A 133 -16.31 -13.60 -9.00
C ARG A 133 -17.64 -14.08 -8.41
N HIS A 134 -17.98 -13.55 -7.24
CA HIS A 134 -19.17 -13.86 -6.47
C HIS A 134 -19.85 -12.55 -6.05
N THR A 135 -21.16 -12.60 -5.84
CA THR A 135 -21.92 -11.56 -5.16
C THR A 135 -21.44 -11.46 -3.70
N PRO A 136 -21.77 -10.38 -2.98
CA PRO A 136 -21.52 -10.27 -1.54
C PRO A 136 -22.10 -11.44 -0.71
N GLU A 137 -23.17 -12.06 -1.20
CA GLU A 137 -23.84 -13.21 -0.59
C GLU A 137 -23.17 -14.56 -0.95
N GLY A 138 -22.12 -14.55 -1.78
CA GLY A 138 -21.34 -15.73 -2.15
C GLY A 138 -21.80 -16.44 -3.43
N GLU A 139 -22.85 -15.97 -4.10
CA GLU A 139 -23.33 -16.59 -5.34
C GLU A 139 -22.40 -16.24 -6.52
N PRO A 140 -22.11 -17.16 -7.45
CA PRO A 140 -21.31 -16.83 -8.63
C PRO A 140 -21.90 -15.66 -9.44
N LEU A 141 -21.03 -14.77 -9.94
CA LEU A 141 -21.41 -13.71 -10.87
C LEU A 141 -21.62 -14.30 -12.28
N LEU A 142 -22.67 -15.10 -12.48
CA LEU A 142 -22.93 -15.74 -13.76
C LEU A 142 -23.12 -14.73 -14.90
N ALA A 143 -22.59 -15.07 -16.06
CA ALA A 143 -22.73 -14.35 -17.33
C ALA A 143 -24.03 -14.75 -18.06
N ASP A 144 -25.14 -14.80 -17.32
CA ASP A 144 -26.42 -15.39 -17.75
C ASP A 144 -27.47 -14.35 -18.19
N GLY A 145 -27.06 -13.10 -18.41
CA GLY A 145 -27.98 -12.01 -18.77
C GLY A 145 -28.75 -11.39 -17.59
N LYS A 146 -28.64 -11.96 -16.38
CA LYS A 146 -29.35 -11.48 -15.19
C LYS A 146 -28.50 -10.48 -14.42
N TRP A 147 -29.15 -9.48 -13.83
CA TRP A 147 -28.49 -8.54 -12.94
C TRP A 147 -28.07 -9.21 -11.64
N ARG A 148 -26.83 -9.01 -11.23
CA ARG A 148 -26.24 -9.55 -10.01
C ARG A 148 -25.52 -8.46 -9.24
N ALA A 149 -25.60 -8.50 -7.92
CA ALA A 149 -24.92 -7.54 -7.04
C ALA A 149 -23.40 -7.66 -7.20
N LEU A 150 -22.74 -6.57 -7.57
CA LEU A 150 -21.29 -6.47 -7.64
C LEU A 150 -20.70 -5.92 -6.32
N THR A 151 -21.48 -5.10 -5.61
CA THR A 151 -21.15 -4.55 -4.30
C THR A 151 -22.21 -4.93 -3.29
N GLY A 152 -21.85 -4.91 -2.00
CA GLY A 152 -22.84 -4.89 -0.93
C GLY A 152 -23.61 -3.55 -0.88
N PRO A 153 -24.46 -3.35 0.14
CA PRO A 153 -25.14 -2.08 0.35
C PRO A 153 -24.15 -0.94 0.60
N LEU A 154 -24.30 0.15 -0.15
CA LEU A 154 -23.54 1.38 -0.08
C LEU A 154 -24.44 2.54 0.30
N GLN A 155 -23.84 3.56 0.93
CA GLN A 155 -24.51 4.79 1.33
C GLN A 155 -23.67 6.01 0.95
N GLY A 156 -24.31 7.18 0.91
CA GLY A 156 -23.62 8.45 0.67
C GLY A 156 -23.10 8.63 -0.76
N CYS A 157 -21.98 9.32 -0.89
CA CYS A 157 -21.24 9.55 -2.13
C CYS A 157 -20.29 8.38 -2.42
N GLN A 158 -20.35 7.86 -3.64
CA GLN A 158 -19.51 6.74 -4.09
C GLN A 158 -18.86 7.09 -5.43
N ALA A 159 -17.61 6.69 -5.57
CA ALA A 159 -16.93 6.65 -6.86
C ALA A 159 -16.15 5.33 -6.93
N LEU A 160 -16.50 4.49 -7.89
CA LEU A 160 -15.93 3.17 -8.10
C LEU A 160 -15.38 3.06 -9.52
N GLU A 161 -14.24 2.42 -9.67
CA GLU A 161 -13.72 1.94 -10.94
C GLU A 161 -13.93 0.43 -11.05
N ILE A 162 -14.40 0.00 -12.21
CA ILE A 162 -14.73 -1.39 -12.51
C ILE A 162 -13.97 -1.78 -13.77
N THR A 163 -13.16 -2.84 -13.70
CA THR A 163 -12.70 -3.56 -14.89
C THR A 163 -13.32 -4.94 -14.86
N ALA A 164 -14.17 -5.26 -15.82
CA ALA A 164 -14.90 -6.53 -15.83
C ALA A 164 -14.83 -7.23 -17.18
N GLY A 165 -14.84 -8.55 -17.17
CA GLY A 165 -14.87 -9.35 -18.40
C GLY A 165 -15.61 -10.67 -18.23
N ALA A 166 -16.14 -11.14 -19.35
CA ALA A 166 -16.74 -12.46 -19.49
C ALA A 166 -16.27 -13.08 -20.81
N GLY A 167 -16.07 -14.39 -20.84
CA GLY A 167 -15.56 -15.07 -22.01
C GLY A 167 -16.05 -16.50 -22.10
N TYR A 168 -16.32 -16.93 -23.33
CA TYR A 168 -16.52 -18.32 -23.68
C TYR A 168 -15.61 -18.66 -24.88
N PRO A 169 -14.35 -19.05 -24.63
CA PRO A 169 -13.34 -19.23 -25.68
C PRO A 169 -13.73 -20.22 -26.77
N GLU A 170 -14.39 -21.33 -26.41
CA GLU A 170 -14.83 -22.36 -27.36
C GLU A 170 -15.83 -21.83 -28.40
N THR A 171 -16.61 -20.79 -28.05
CA THR A 171 -17.57 -20.15 -28.96
C THR A 171 -17.05 -18.84 -29.53
N GLY A 172 -15.83 -18.43 -29.16
CA GLY A 172 -15.24 -17.15 -29.57
C GLY A 172 -15.97 -15.93 -29.03
N ARG A 173 -16.69 -16.03 -27.90
CA ARG A 173 -17.43 -14.90 -27.32
C ARG A 173 -16.61 -14.26 -26.20
N PHE A 174 -16.36 -12.96 -26.31
CA PHE A 174 -15.57 -12.23 -25.32
C PHE A 174 -16.14 -10.85 -25.10
N ALA A 175 -16.12 -10.39 -23.86
CA ALA A 175 -16.38 -9.00 -23.54
C ALA A 175 -15.50 -8.51 -22.41
N LEU A 176 -15.11 -7.25 -22.54
CA LEU A 176 -14.33 -6.48 -21.60
C LEU A 176 -14.99 -5.12 -21.44
N MET A 177 -15.08 -4.66 -20.20
CA MET A 177 -15.60 -3.35 -19.82
C MET A 177 -14.62 -2.68 -18.86
N HIS A 178 -14.32 -1.41 -19.13
CA HIS A 178 -13.82 -0.48 -18.11
C HIS A 178 -14.92 0.53 -17.80
N GLY A 179 -15.24 0.70 -16.52
CA GLY A 179 -16.35 1.52 -16.07
C GLY A 179 -15.96 2.40 -14.88
N VAL A 180 -16.43 3.64 -14.88
CA VAL A 180 -16.40 4.50 -13.70
C VAL A 180 -17.84 4.77 -13.29
N ALA A 181 -18.22 4.26 -12.12
CA ALA A 181 -19.55 4.39 -11.54
C ALA A 181 -19.50 5.41 -10.40
N MET A 182 -20.17 6.54 -10.59
CA MET A 182 -20.30 7.57 -9.56
C MET A 182 -21.75 7.69 -9.11
N ASN A 183 -21.93 7.94 -7.82
CA ASN A 183 -23.22 8.23 -7.22
C ASN A 183 -23.05 9.29 -6.13
N ALA A 184 -23.50 10.51 -6.38
CA ALA A 184 -23.46 11.61 -5.41
C ALA A 184 -24.81 11.72 -4.70
N TYR A 185 -25.11 10.71 -3.86
CA TYR A 185 -26.42 10.43 -3.26
C TYR A 185 -27.54 10.06 -4.26
N ASN A 186 -28.25 8.99 -3.90
CA ASN A 186 -29.61 8.67 -4.35
C ASN A 186 -29.80 8.33 -5.86
N PRO A 187 -29.99 7.05 -6.24
CA PRO A 187 -30.60 6.70 -7.52
C PRO A 187 -32.06 7.18 -7.58
N LEU A 188 -32.39 8.03 -8.56
CA LEU A 188 -33.77 8.49 -8.75
C LEU A 188 -34.70 7.29 -9.01
N PRO A 189 -35.91 7.27 -8.43
CA PRO A 189 -36.88 6.24 -8.76
C PRO A 189 -37.44 6.42 -10.19
N GLY A 190 -37.68 5.29 -10.85
CA GLY A 190 -38.47 5.21 -12.08
C GLY A 190 -37.78 5.68 -13.36
N TRP A 191 -38.59 5.91 -14.40
CA TRP A 191 -38.12 6.21 -15.75
C TRP A 191 -37.41 7.56 -15.89
N LEU A 192 -37.37 8.43 -14.86
CA LEU A 192 -36.61 9.68 -14.91
C LEU A 192 -35.12 9.48 -14.57
N ALA A 193 -34.72 8.30 -14.08
CA ALA A 193 -33.35 7.99 -13.69
C ALA A 193 -32.33 8.12 -14.83
N TRP A 194 -32.71 7.83 -16.08
CA TRP A 194 -31.80 7.96 -17.22
C TRP A 194 -31.41 9.41 -17.53
N MET A 195 -32.19 10.40 -17.07
CA MET A 195 -31.85 11.83 -17.15
C MET A 195 -31.03 12.31 -15.93
N SER A 196 -30.88 11.50 -14.89
CA SER A 196 -30.18 11.88 -13.68
C SER A 196 -28.69 12.04 -13.92
N ARG A 197 -28.17 13.24 -13.69
CA ARG A 197 -26.72 13.49 -13.67
C ARG A 197 -26.03 13.01 -12.38
N ARG A 198 -26.80 12.60 -11.35
CA ARG A 198 -26.30 12.26 -10.01
C ARG A 198 -25.75 10.83 -9.89
N THR A 199 -26.24 9.92 -10.72
CA THR A 199 -25.91 8.49 -10.70
C THR A 199 -25.29 8.05 -12.01
N ARG A 200 -24.22 8.75 -12.42
CA ARG A 200 -23.61 8.59 -13.73
C ARG A 200 -22.66 7.41 -13.73
N ILE A 201 -22.91 6.49 -14.64
CA ILE A 201 -21.98 5.42 -14.99
C ILE A 201 -21.47 5.71 -16.40
N ARG A 202 -20.15 5.71 -16.58
CA ARG A 202 -19.52 5.77 -17.91
C ARG A 202 -18.75 4.48 -18.12
N CYS A 203 -19.03 3.80 -19.22
CA CYS A 203 -18.41 2.53 -19.56
C CYS A 203 -17.81 2.59 -20.96
N GLN A 204 -16.55 2.16 -21.09
CA GLN A 204 -15.91 1.80 -22.35
C GLN A 204 -15.98 0.27 -22.49
N HIS A 205 -16.31 -0.20 -23.69
CA HIS A 205 -16.52 -1.63 -23.94
C HIS A 205 -15.66 -2.08 -25.12
N ALA A 206 -15.17 -3.31 -25.04
CA ALA A 206 -14.63 -4.07 -26.16
C ALA A 206 -15.24 -5.47 -26.11
N TRP A 207 -15.79 -5.97 -27.22
CA TRP A 207 -16.39 -7.30 -27.26
C TRP A 207 -16.26 -7.91 -28.66
N TYR A 208 -16.33 -9.24 -28.73
CA TYR A 208 -16.23 -10.04 -29.94
C TYR A 208 -17.21 -11.22 -29.85
N GLY A 209 -17.86 -11.57 -30.97
CA GLY A 209 -18.95 -12.54 -31.02
C GLY A 209 -20.28 -11.87 -31.39
N GLN A 210 -21.24 -11.87 -30.47
CA GLN A 210 -22.59 -11.33 -30.66
C GLN A 210 -22.69 -9.84 -30.28
N ARG A 211 -23.67 -9.13 -30.86
CA ARG A 211 -23.91 -7.71 -30.51
C ARG A 211 -24.28 -7.51 -29.03
N CYS A 212 -24.89 -8.51 -28.40
CA CYS A 212 -25.30 -8.51 -27.01
C CYS A 212 -24.24 -9.02 -26.03
N ASP A 213 -23.02 -9.37 -26.49
CA ASP A 213 -21.97 -9.89 -25.59
C ASP A 213 -21.45 -8.84 -24.59
N ARG A 214 -21.85 -7.57 -24.74
CA ARG A 214 -21.46 -6.50 -23.83
C ARG A 214 -21.88 -6.74 -22.38
N LEU A 215 -21.09 -6.23 -21.45
CA LEU A 215 -21.49 -6.08 -20.06
C LEU A 215 -22.27 -4.78 -19.84
N GLN A 216 -23.04 -4.71 -18.77
CA GLN A 216 -23.74 -3.50 -18.31
C GLN A 216 -23.61 -3.34 -16.80
N LEU A 217 -23.62 -2.09 -16.35
CA LEU A 217 -23.67 -1.71 -14.95
C LEU A 217 -24.93 -0.89 -14.68
N ARG A 218 -25.49 -1.01 -13.47
CA ARG A 218 -26.55 -0.12 -12.98
C ARG A 218 -26.47 0.08 -11.48
N TRP A 219 -26.96 1.23 -11.02
CA TRP A 219 -27.31 1.44 -9.62
C TRP A 219 -28.73 0.91 -9.36
N THR A 220 -28.93 0.22 -8.24
CA THR A 220 -30.26 -0.16 -7.73
C THR A 220 -30.33 0.07 -6.22
N GLY A 221 -31.51 0.39 -5.70
CA GLY A 221 -31.67 0.61 -4.25
C GLY A 221 -32.75 1.62 -3.92
N GLY A 222 -32.76 2.04 -2.65
CA GLY A 222 -33.67 3.04 -2.12
C GLY A 222 -33.31 4.47 -2.53
N SER A 223 -34.19 5.41 -2.15
CA SER A 223 -34.02 6.85 -2.41
C SER A 223 -34.17 7.69 -1.14
N GLY A 224 -33.64 8.91 -1.14
CA GLY A 224 -33.69 9.84 0.00
C GLY A 224 -32.39 9.97 0.81
N ARG A 225 -32.48 10.63 1.97
CA ARG A 225 -31.32 11.04 2.80
C ARG A 225 -30.58 9.85 3.46
N HIS A 226 -31.28 8.75 3.73
CA HIS A 226 -30.74 7.53 4.35
C HIS A 226 -30.82 6.34 3.39
N ALA A 227 -30.76 6.60 2.09
CA ALA A 227 -30.86 5.58 1.07
C ALA A 227 -29.67 4.61 1.12
N SER A 228 -29.98 3.32 1.03
CA SER A 228 -29.02 2.25 0.76
C SER A 228 -29.20 1.77 -0.68
N TYR A 229 -28.09 1.61 -1.40
CA TYR A 229 -28.08 1.18 -2.80
C TYR A 229 -26.85 0.33 -3.12
N GLN A 230 -26.86 -0.37 -4.24
CA GLN A 230 -25.76 -1.23 -4.68
C GLN A 230 -25.50 -1.08 -6.17
N LEU A 231 -24.28 -1.42 -6.58
CA LEU A 231 -23.91 -1.54 -7.98
C LEU A 231 -24.17 -2.97 -8.43
N GLU A 232 -24.87 -3.13 -9.55
CA GLU A 232 -25.09 -4.42 -10.18
C GLU A 232 -24.40 -4.50 -11.54
N ILE A 233 -24.05 -5.72 -11.93
CA ILE A 233 -23.46 -6.06 -13.21
C ILE A 233 -24.25 -7.18 -13.90
N ARG A 234 -24.24 -7.20 -15.23
CA ARG A 234 -24.67 -8.33 -16.04
C ARG A 234 -23.97 -8.36 -17.39
N THR A 235 -24.03 -9.50 -18.07
CA THR A 235 -23.95 -9.55 -19.54
C THR A 235 -25.32 -9.16 -20.14
N GLN A 236 -25.39 -8.65 -21.38
CA GLN A 236 -26.72 -8.37 -21.98
C GLN A 236 -27.41 -9.62 -22.50
N CYS A 237 -26.65 -10.67 -22.81
CA CYS A 237 -27.18 -11.99 -23.13
C CYS A 237 -26.41 -13.09 -22.40
N ASP A 238 -27.03 -14.26 -22.37
CA ASP A 238 -26.49 -15.45 -21.74
C ASP A 238 -25.27 -15.97 -22.54
N TYR A 239 -24.17 -16.22 -21.83
CA TYR A 239 -22.96 -16.83 -22.38
C TYR A 239 -23.07 -18.37 -22.43
N GLY A 240 -24.04 -18.98 -21.73
CA GLY A 240 -24.20 -20.42 -21.57
C GLY A 240 -23.14 -21.03 -20.66
N GLY A 241 -23.28 -22.31 -20.29
CA GLY A 241 -22.21 -23.12 -19.68
C GLY A 241 -21.63 -22.57 -18.36
N ASP A 242 -22.46 -22.00 -17.49
CA ASP A 242 -22.11 -21.47 -16.15
C ASP A 242 -20.89 -20.53 -16.15
N ARG A 243 -20.68 -19.77 -17.23
CA ARG A 243 -19.57 -18.81 -17.30
C ARG A 243 -19.76 -17.70 -16.28
N VAL A 244 -18.65 -17.23 -15.75
CA VAL A 244 -18.62 -16.23 -14.68
C VAL A 244 -18.02 -14.92 -15.20
N ILE A 245 -18.64 -13.81 -14.82
CA ILE A 245 -18.09 -12.48 -14.94
C ILE A 245 -16.99 -12.32 -13.90
N GLN A 246 -15.79 -11.95 -14.33
CA GLN A 246 -14.71 -11.53 -13.43
C GLN A 246 -14.66 -10.01 -13.41
N ALA A 247 -14.74 -9.41 -12.24
CA ALA A 247 -14.75 -7.96 -12.09
C ALA A 247 -13.77 -7.52 -11.01
N SER A 248 -12.89 -6.58 -11.32
CA SER A 248 -12.07 -5.87 -10.34
C SER A 248 -12.76 -4.56 -9.98
N VAL A 249 -12.96 -4.31 -8.68
CA VAL A 249 -13.61 -3.10 -8.15
C VAL A 249 -12.61 -2.31 -7.33
N THR A 250 -12.38 -1.05 -7.68
CA THR A 250 -11.53 -0.12 -6.93
C THR A 250 -12.36 1.05 -6.41
N THR A 251 -12.30 1.32 -5.10
CA THR A 251 -12.85 2.54 -4.52
C THR A 251 -11.97 3.73 -4.87
N LEU A 252 -12.56 4.78 -5.44
CA LEU A 252 -11.89 6.04 -5.79
C LEU A 252 -12.20 7.17 -4.81
N TRP A 253 -13.20 6.99 -3.93
CA TRP A 253 -13.63 8.00 -2.97
C TRP A 253 -13.90 7.37 -1.59
N HIS A 254 -13.26 7.90 -0.54
CA HIS A 254 -13.24 7.30 0.80
C HIS A 254 -14.00 8.09 1.87
N ASP A 255 -14.62 9.22 1.52
CA ASP A 255 -15.42 10.04 2.45
C ASP A 255 -16.90 10.11 2.02
N PRO A 256 -17.67 9.02 2.15
CA PRO A 256 -19.01 8.92 1.59
C PRO A 256 -19.99 9.98 2.14
N HIS A 257 -19.72 10.56 3.30
CA HIS A 257 -20.59 11.59 3.89
C HIS A 257 -20.01 13.01 3.79
N MET A 258 -18.88 13.20 3.10
CA MET A 258 -18.20 14.49 2.94
C MET A 258 -17.88 15.14 4.30
N ALA A 259 -17.65 14.31 5.34
CA ALA A 259 -17.49 14.77 6.71
C ALA A 259 -16.13 15.46 6.92
N ALA A 260 -15.11 15.08 6.15
CA ALA A 260 -13.77 15.66 6.29
C ALA A 260 -13.72 17.14 5.86
N GLY A 261 -14.60 17.56 4.95
CA GLY A 261 -14.71 18.97 4.54
C GLY A 261 -15.57 19.85 5.46
N ALA A 262 -16.24 19.26 6.46
CA ALA A 262 -17.07 19.97 7.43
C ALA A 262 -16.30 20.37 8.70
N GLN A 263 -15.05 19.91 8.86
CA GLN A 263 -14.15 20.39 9.90
C GLN A 263 -13.42 21.64 9.40
N PRO A 264 -13.48 22.77 10.14
CA PRO A 264 -12.88 24.03 9.73
C PRO A 264 -11.35 23.98 9.61
#